data_AF-A0A5D3B855-F1
#
_entry.id   AF-A0A5D3B855-F1
#
_cell.length_a   1.000
_cell.length_b   1.000
_cell.length_c   1.000
_cell.angle_alpha   90.00
_cell.angle_beta   90.00
_cell.angle_gamma   90.00
#
_symmetry.space_group_name_H-M   'P 1'
#
loop_
_entity.id
_entity.type
_entity.pdbx_description
1 polymer ?
#
loop_
_entity_poly.entity_id
_entity_poly.type
_entity_poly.pdbx_seq_one_letter_code
_entity_poly.pdbx_strand_id
1 'polypeptide(L)'
;MRDPVTISTGITYDRECIKKWLSSCKNQPLICPVSKQALSSVDLTPNHTLGRVIQGWCSLHERHGVEQIPTPKDEIDRGDAVKSILKEAMKSPRSSRLECLKRLKSIVAENESNKIYLQASIKFSIY
;
A
#
# COMPACT_ATOMS: atom_id res chain seq x y z
N MET A 1 0.48 -13.90 -8.80
CA MET A 1 1.09 -12.65 -8.33
C MET A 1 0.56 -12.39 -6.93
N ARG A 2 1.44 -12.32 -5.93
CA ARG A 2 1.08 -12.08 -4.53
C ARG A 2 1.08 -10.59 -4.18
N ASP A 3 2.00 -9.82 -4.75
CA ASP A 3 2.14 -8.38 -4.50
C ASP A 3 2.26 -7.62 -5.83
N PRO A 4 1.13 -7.27 -6.46
CA PRO A 4 1.12 -6.67 -7.79
C PRO A 4 1.61 -5.22 -7.74
N VAL A 5 2.65 -4.90 -8.52
CA VAL A 5 3.23 -3.56 -8.65
C VAL A 5 3.38 -3.15 -10.11
N THR A 6 3.04 -1.90 -10.41
CA THR A 6 3.15 -1.29 -11.73
C THR A 6 4.44 -0.47 -11.81
N ILE A 7 5.18 -0.64 -12.91
CA ILE A 7 6.35 0.19 -13.24
C ILE A 7 5.96 1.33 -14.17
N SER A 8 6.89 2.26 -14.44
CA SER A 8 6.64 3.46 -15.27
C SER A 8 6.10 3.19 -16.68
N THR A 9 6.31 1.99 -17.23
CA THR A 9 5.74 1.58 -18.52
C THR A 9 4.27 1.17 -18.45
N GLY A 10 3.65 1.19 -17.27
CA GLY A 10 2.26 0.79 -17.04
C GLY A 10 2.04 -0.71 -16.92
N ILE A 11 3.10 -1.53 -17.01
CA ILE A 11 2.99 -2.98 -16.88
C ILE A 11 3.08 -3.39 -15.40
N THR A 12 2.21 -4.32 -15.00
CA THR A 12 2.15 -4.83 -13.63
C THR A 12 2.87 -6.18 -13.50
N TYR A 13 3.70 -6.31 -12.46
CA TYR A 13 4.48 -7.51 -12.13
C TYR A 13 4.26 -7.90 -10.68
N ASP A 14 4.65 -9.13 -10.33
CA ASP A 14 4.88 -9.47 -8.93
C ASP A 14 6.11 -8.71 -8.40
N ARG A 15 6.01 -8.10 -7.20
CA ARG A 15 7.08 -7.29 -6.61
C ARG A 15 8.39 -8.05 -6.50
N GLU A 16 8.38 -9.31 -6.06
CA GLU A 16 9.63 -10.06 -5.91
C GLU A 16 10.27 -10.35 -7.27
N CYS A 17 9.46 -10.72 -8.26
CA CYS A 17 9.93 -10.99 -9.61
C CYS A 17 10.59 -9.76 -10.24
N ILE A 18 9.93 -8.60 -10.19
CA ILE A 18 10.49 -7.38 -10.79
C ILE A 18 11.72 -6.88 -10.02
N LYS A 19 11.74 -6.98 -8.69
CA LYS A 19 12.93 -6.65 -7.89
C LYS A 19 14.13 -7.53 -8.25
N LYS A 20 13.92 -8.85 -8.42
CA LYS A 20 14.97 -9.78 -8.85
C LYS A 20 15.48 -9.42 -10.24
N TRP A 21 14.58 -9.11 -11.19
CA TRP A 21 14.94 -8.66 -12.52
C TRP A 21 15.81 -7.40 -12.48
N LEU A 22 15.35 -6.35 -11.81
CA LEU A 22 16.07 -5.09 -11.67
C LEU A 22 17.45 -5.27 -11.01
N SER A 23 17.55 -6.20 -10.05
CA SER A 23 18.83 -6.53 -9.41
C SER A 23 19.81 -7.25 -10.34
N SER A 24 19.32 -8.01 -11.32
CA SER A 24 20.15 -8.66 -12.34
C SER A 24 20.68 -7.66 -13.38
N CYS A 25 19.98 -6.54 -13.59
CA CYS A 25 20.35 -5.50 -14.53
C CYS A 25 21.41 -4.50 -14.01
N LYS A 26 22.08 -4.75 -12.87
CA LYS A 26 23.02 -3.80 -12.25
C LYS A 26 24.16 -3.29 -13.17
N ASN A 27 24.54 -4.06 -14.18
CA ASN A 27 25.58 -3.70 -15.16
C ASN A 27 25.03 -3.49 -16.59
N GLN A 28 23.70 -3.36 -16.73
CA GLN A 28 23.01 -3.26 -18.02
C GLN A 28 22.00 -2.10 -17.98
N PRO A 29 21.59 -1.57 -19.15
CA PRO A 29 20.52 -0.58 -19.19
C PRO A 29 19.25 -1.15 -18.55
N LEU A 30 18.65 -0.38 -17.65
CA LEU A 30 17.41 -0.76 -16.98
C LEU A 30 16.29 -0.81 -18.02
N ILE A 31 15.79 -2.01 -18.33
CA ILE A 31 14.77 -2.23 -19.35
C ILE A 31 13.56 -2.94 -18.78
N CYS A 32 12.39 -2.57 -19.32
CA CYS A 32 11.15 -3.30 -19.07
C CYS A 32 11.27 -4.73 -19.62
N PRO A 33 10.98 -5.77 -18.82
CA PRO A 33 11.07 -7.16 -19.28
C PRO A 33 10.24 -7.45 -20.53
N VAL A 34 9.05 -6.83 -20.61
CA VAL A 34 8.05 -7.09 -21.65
C VAL A 34 8.19 -6.10 -22.81
N SER A 35 8.10 -4.79 -22.54
CA SER A 35 8.14 -3.80 -23.64
C SER A 35 9.54 -3.55 -24.21
N LYS A 36 10.59 -4.04 -23.54
CA LYS A 36 12.01 -3.79 -23.86
C LYS A 36 12.40 -2.30 -23.90
N GLN A 37 11.51 -1.41 -23.45
CA GLN A 37 11.79 0.02 -23.35
C GLN A 37 12.69 0.30 -22.15
N ALA A 38 13.52 1.33 -22.27
CA ALA A 38 14.32 1.84 -21.15
C ALA A 38 13.40 2.37 -20.05
N LEU A 39 13.70 2.01 -18.80
CA LEU A 39 12.97 2.49 -17.64
C LEU A 39 13.57 3.82 -17.19
N SER A 40 12.72 4.84 -17.12
CA SER A 40 13.09 6.17 -16.59
C SER A 40 13.25 6.18 -15.07
N SER A 41 12.56 5.29 -14.36
CA SER A 41 12.67 5.13 -12.90
C SER A 41 12.45 3.68 -12.47
N VAL A 42 12.85 3.38 -11.24
CA VAL A 42 12.73 2.06 -10.59
C VAL A 42 11.53 2.04 -9.62
N ASP A 43 10.67 3.04 -9.70
CA ASP A 43 9.56 3.20 -8.78
C ASP A 43 8.52 2.10 -9.03
N LEU A 44 8.14 1.44 -7.95
CA LEU A 44 7.16 0.36 -7.96
C LEU A 44 5.88 0.87 -7.32
N THR A 45 4.89 1.21 -8.13
CA THR A 45 3.58 1.65 -7.64
C THR A 45 2.71 0.44 -7.31
N PRO A 46 2.22 0.27 -6.07
CA PRO A 46 1.29 -0.81 -5.74
C PRO A 46 0.01 -0.76 -6.60
N ASN A 47 -0.43 -1.90 -7.15
CA ASN A 47 -1.67 -2.01 -7.91
C ASN A 47 -2.77 -2.63 -7.04
N HIS A 48 -3.43 -1.79 -6.23
CA HIS A 48 -4.47 -2.23 -5.30
C HIS A 48 -5.70 -2.82 -6.00
N THR A 49 -6.08 -2.29 -7.16
CA THR A 49 -7.22 -2.80 -7.93
C THR A 49 -6.98 -4.25 -8.35
N LEU A 50 -5.83 -4.52 -8.97
CA LEU A 50 -5.47 -5.88 -9.36
C LEU A 50 -5.30 -6.78 -8.13
N GLY A 51 -4.70 -6.26 -7.06
CA GLY A 51 -4.56 -6.99 -5.78
C GLY A 51 -5.91 -7.48 -5.25
N ARG A 52 -6.93 -6.61 -5.22
CA ARG A 52 -8.29 -6.97 -4.79
C ARG A 52 -8.94 -8.00 -5.71
N VAL A 53 -8.74 -7.88 -7.03
CA VAL A 53 -9.27 -8.85 -8.01
C VAL A 53 -8.66 -10.23 -7.81
N ILE A 54 -7.33 -10.31 -7.69
CA ILE A 54 -6.62 -11.57 -7.45
C ILE A 54 -7.08 -12.18 -6.12
N GLN A 55 -7.17 -11.37 -5.05
CA GLN A 55 -7.61 -11.84 -3.74
C GLN A 55 -9.02 -12.42 -3.80
N GLY A 56 -9.98 -11.70 -4.42
CA GLY A 56 -11.34 -12.21 -4.59
C GLY A 56 -11.39 -13.51 -5.39
N TRP A 57 -10.57 -13.63 -6.44
CA TRP A 57 -10.45 -14.86 -7.20
C TRP A 57 -9.92 -16.02 -6.35
N CYS A 58 -8.85 -15.79 -5.56
CA CYS A 58 -8.29 -16.80 -4.65
C CYS A 58 -9.33 -17.27 -3.63
N SER A 59 -10.08 -16.36 -3.01
CA SER A 59 -11.12 -16.71 -2.02
C SER A 59 -12.23 -17.58 -2.63
N LEU A 60 -12.62 -17.34 -3.88
CA LEU A 60 -13.63 -18.17 -4.57
C LEU A 60 -13.13 -19.58 -4.93
N HIS A 61 -11.80 -19.76 -5.02
CA HIS A 61 -11.17 -21.01 -5.48
C HIS A 61 -10.41 -21.76 -4.39
N GLU A 62 -10.56 -21.35 -3.12
CA GLU A 62 -9.93 -22.00 -1.96
C GLU A 62 -10.21 -23.52 -1.91
N ARG A 63 -11.45 -23.92 -2.21
CA ARG A 63 -11.87 -25.33 -2.28
C ARG A 63 -11.15 -26.17 -3.35
N HIS A 64 -10.47 -25.52 -4.29
CA HIS A 64 -9.66 -26.16 -5.33
C HIS A 64 -8.16 -26.17 -4.97
N GLY A 65 -7.81 -25.87 -3.72
CA GLY A 65 -6.42 -25.85 -3.25
C GLY A 65 -5.66 -24.57 -3.62
N VAL A 66 -6.34 -23.51 -4.04
CA VAL A 66 -5.72 -22.19 -4.29
C VAL A 66 -5.42 -21.53 -2.94
N GLU A 67 -4.13 -21.26 -2.69
CA GLU A 67 -3.68 -20.57 -1.49
C GLU A 67 -4.25 -19.15 -1.42
N GLN A 68 -4.76 -18.75 -0.26
CA GLN A 68 -5.16 -17.37 -0.03
C GLN A 68 -3.94 -16.45 0.07
N ILE A 69 -3.97 -15.34 -0.66
CA ILE A 69 -2.98 -14.28 -0.49
C ILE A 69 -3.38 -13.49 0.76
N PRO A 70 -2.54 -13.45 1.81
CA PRO A 70 -2.87 -12.73 3.03
C PRO A 70 -3.04 -11.24 2.71
N THR A 71 -4.14 -10.65 3.18
CA THR A 71 -4.32 -9.20 3.15
C THR A 71 -3.16 -8.56 3.91
N PRO A 72 -2.53 -7.48 3.40
CA PRO A 72 -1.66 -6.64 4.22
C PRO A 72 -2.45 -6.22 5.46
N LYS A 73 -2.12 -6.80 6.62
CA LYS A 73 -2.89 -6.68 7.87
C LYS A 73 -2.91 -5.24 8.41
N ASP A 74 -2.03 -4.38 7.89
CA ASP A 74 -1.83 -3.01 8.34
C ASP A 74 -3.02 -2.07 8.07
N GLU A 75 -3.97 -2.43 7.19
CA GLU A 75 -5.15 -1.60 6.92
C GLU A 75 -6.38 -1.99 7.76
N ILE A 76 -6.54 -3.29 8.06
CA ILE A 76 -7.73 -3.79 8.79
C ILE A 76 -7.61 -3.48 10.29
N ASP A 77 -6.43 -3.66 10.88
CA ASP A 77 -6.18 -3.42 12.31
C ASP A 77 -6.41 -1.95 12.72
N ARG A 78 -5.90 -1.01 11.91
CA ARG A 78 -6.09 0.43 12.15
C ARG A 78 -7.52 0.88 11.92
N GLY A 79 -8.22 0.31 10.93
CA GLY A 79 -9.63 0.59 10.69
C GLY A 79 -10.50 0.19 11.88
N ASP A 80 -10.25 -0.97 12.45
CA ASP A 80 -10.99 -1.45 13.63
C ASP A 80 -10.59 -0.72 14.92
N ALA A 81 -9.32 -0.34 15.06
CA ALA A 81 -8.85 0.56 16.13
C ALA A 81 -9.56 1.92 16.06
N VAL A 82 -9.67 2.55 14.88
CA VAL A 82 -10.40 3.82 14.72
C VAL A 82 -11.88 3.66 15.03
N LYS A 83 -12.54 2.58 14.56
CA LYS A 83 -13.95 2.30 14.88
C LYS A 83 -14.19 2.14 16.38
N SER A 84 -13.29 1.45 17.08
CA SER A 84 -13.41 1.24 18.54
C SER A 84 -13.24 2.56 19.31
N ILE A 85 -12.27 3.40 18.92
CA ILE A 85 -12.06 4.73 19.51
C ILE A 85 -13.27 5.65 19.28
N LEU A 86 -13.86 5.62 18.09
CA LEU A 86 -15.08 6.39 17.79
C LEU A 86 -16.26 5.93 18.66
N LYS A 87 -16.43 4.62 18.84
CA LYS A 87 -17.47 4.04 19.70
C LYS A 87 -17.29 4.44 21.18
N GLU A 88 -16.05 4.49 21.65
CA GLU A 88 -15.67 4.98 22.98
C GLU A 88 -15.99 6.48 23.13
N ALA A 89 -15.61 7.30 22.15
CA ALA A 89 -15.83 8.76 22.15
C ALA A 89 -17.31 9.17 22.19
N MET A 90 -18.19 8.38 21.55
CA MET A 90 -19.64 8.62 21.53
C MET A 90 -20.31 8.34 22.88
N LYS A 91 -19.78 7.40 23.66
CA LYS A 91 -20.33 6.99 24.96
C LYS A 91 -19.74 7.74 26.15
N SER A 92 -18.69 8.53 25.93
CA SER A 92 -17.88 9.08 27.02
C SER A 92 -18.12 10.58 27.28
N PRO A 93 -17.86 11.05 28.52
CA PRO A 93 -17.90 12.48 28.88
C PRO A 93 -16.89 13.33 28.08
N ARG A 94 -17.08 14.65 28.10
CA ARG A 94 -16.27 15.61 27.31
C ARG A 94 -14.75 15.49 27.53
N SER A 95 -14.32 15.18 28.76
CA SER A 95 -12.91 14.98 29.13
C SER A 95 -12.29 13.76 28.44
N SER A 96 -12.97 12.62 28.45
CA SER A 96 -12.51 11.38 27.80
C SER A 96 -12.60 11.45 26.27
N ARG A 97 -13.47 12.30 25.72
CA ARG A 97 -13.56 12.54 24.26
C ARG A 97 -12.30 13.20 23.71
N LEU A 98 -11.68 14.10 24.48
CA LEU A 98 -10.41 14.73 24.09
C LEU A 98 -9.28 13.69 24.02
N GLU A 99 -9.29 12.70 24.91
CA GLU A 99 -8.30 11.62 24.89
C GLU A 99 -8.50 10.68 23.69
N CYS A 100 -9.75 10.37 23.33
CA CYS A 100 -10.07 9.66 22.09
C CYS A 100 -9.57 10.42 20.85
N LEU A 101 -9.74 11.74 20.80
CA LEU A 101 -9.26 12.59 19.70
C LEU A 101 -7.73 12.61 19.60
N LYS A 102 -7.01 12.62 20.73
CA LYS A 102 -5.54 12.51 20.73
C LYS A 102 -5.06 11.16 20.22
N ARG A 103 -5.70 10.06 20.65
CA ARG A 103 -5.41 8.70 20.15
C ARG A 103 -5.64 8.60 18.64
N LEU A 104 -6.76 9.15 18.15
CA LEU A 104 -7.07 9.19 16.72
C LEU A 104 -6.04 10.02 15.93
N LYS A 105 -5.59 11.15 16.50
CA LYS A 105 -4.53 11.97 15.91
C LYS A 105 -3.19 11.21 15.83
N SER A 106 -2.83 10.40 16.82
CA SER A 106 -1.60 9.57 16.79
C SER A 106 -1.65 8.55 15.65
N ILE A 107 -2.77 7.84 15.51
CA ILE A 107 -2.96 6.83 14.44
C ILE A 107 -2.84 7.47 13.05
N VAL A 108 -3.33 8.70 12.88
CA VAL A 108 -3.20 9.45 11.62
C VAL A 108 -1.77 9.94 11.41
N ALA A 109 -1.06 10.35 12.47
CA ALA A 109 0.31 10.84 12.40
C ALA A 109 1.33 9.73 12.09
N GLU A 110 1.06 8.49 12.52
CA GLU A 110 1.84 7.29 12.21
C GLU A 110 1.67 6.82 10.75
N ASN A 111 0.77 7.45 9.98
CA ASN A 111 0.68 7.23 8.55
C ASN A 111 1.83 7.98 7.83
N GLU A 112 3.02 7.39 7.88
CA GLU A 112 4.24 7.91 7.26
C GLU A 112 4.06 8.14 5.74
N SER A 113 3.13 7.41 5.09
CA SER A 113 2.75 7.64 3.69
C SER A 113 2.13 9.03 3.51
N ASN A 114 1.18 9.44 4.37
CA ASN A 114 0.65 10.82 4.35
C ASN A 114 1.73 11.86 4.65
N LYS A 115 2.68 11.55 5.54
CA LYS A 115 3.79 12.47 5.84
C LYS A 115 4.69 12.70 4.62
N ILE A 116 5.02 11.68 3.84
CA ILE A 116 5.81 11.81 2.61
C ILE A 116 5.03 12.60 1.54
N TYR A 117 3.74 12.30 1.35
CA TYR A 117 2.91 13.04 0.39
C TYR A 117 2.70 14.51 0.78
N LEU A 118 2.52 14.80 2.08
CA LEU A 118 2.40 16.16 2.58
C LEU A 118 3.74 16.92 2.53
N GLN A 119 4.85 16.27 2.83
CA GLN A 119 6.19 16.87 2.70
C GLN A 119 6.53 17.17 1.23
N ALA A 120 6.18 16.28 0.31
CA ALA A 120 6.34 16.54 -1.12
C ALA A 120 5.48 17.73 -1.58
N SER A 121 4.21 17.77 -1.15
CA SER A 121 3.27 18.85 -1.52
C SER A 121 3.68 20.23 -0.97
N ILE A 122 4.23 20.27 0.25
CA ILE A 122 4.76 21.51 0.85
C ILE A 122 6.01 21.98 0.10
N LYS A 123 6.88 21.07 -0.37
CA LYS A 123 8.10 21.41 -1.11
C LYS A 123 7.82 22.00 -2.50
N PHE A 124 6.72 21.59 -3.14
CA PHE A 124 6.26 22.13 -4.42
C PHE A 124 5.58 23.51 -4.31
N SER A 125 5.09 23.90 -3.13
CA SER A 125 4.39 25.18 -2.94
C SER A 125 5.34 26.35 -2.54
N ILE A 126 6.65 26.11 -2.49
CA ILE A 126 7.68 27.08 -2.09
C ILE A 126 8.63 27.43 -3.26
N TYR A 127 8.36 26.95 -4.48
CA TYR A 127 9.08 27.33 -5.70
C TYR A 127 8.14 27.99 -6.71
#